data_AF-A0A182NBN6-F1
#
_entry.id   AF-A0A182NBN6-F1
#
_cell.length_a   1.000
_cell.length_b   1.000
_cell.length_c   1.000
_cell.angle_alpha   90.00
_cell.angle_beta   90.00
_cell.angle_gamma   90.00
#
_symmetry.space_group_name_H-M   'P 1'
#
loop_
_entity.id
_entity.type
_entity.pdbx_description
1 polymer ?
#
loop_
_entity_poly.entity_id
_entity_poly.type
_entity_poly.pdbx_seq_one_letter_code
_entity_poly.pdbx_strand_id
1 'polypeptide(L)'
;MRPVGMATRAEGGGEGDGGPGGAARNRRSGATAKRVSVSVLAIYLVLVFSLSVAHVSGKHHHHHQSGGGGGGVAGANGQEFKFDPTNSFISLVLPHDTYPGYSIQKFTANFTGPNSPFSSISSYSSKPLNYRLLETDYSKYFTVLEDGLVMTTADLSPLVNRPVKLVVLEETPNSTATHQLQLYVMNRKDMLHFPTMLTDTVGQLSENKEAGTRVRDIPLLQANSARGAKTVIYSLVGGNEGDAFALEDSSTGTIGSTVRIDDPRKHGVWLVSARPLDREHREQYTVAIEATDAKRINKAEIRLPVHVTDVNDNRPVFGKPDYRFTVTGVKATTPAGNETVTWERFTSLGRVEAKDADGDKVAYRLTSPSNTVVIVPQTGELLLAGEPDVPELFVDVEAHDLRTPSLKSEQPARVLIEFVAPDPLPVIVQHMGHEYQHSHRRDKRRVTRAVRPTKRIEFTEADGDTEGRNVFQLEKETDRETFKIRDENPWVTVETNGAVRVKKKWDYEELGPEKTIDFWVIITNQGHNGE
;
A
#
# COMPACT_ATOMS: atom_id res chain seq x y z
N MET A 1 15.23 -65.48 13.34
CA MET A 1 15.13 -65.52 14.81
C MET A 1 14.15 -64.44 15.28
N ARG A 2 13.39 -64.70 16.35
CA ARG A 2 12.75 -63.70 17.25
C ARG A 2 13.69 -63.50 18.47
N PRO A 3 13.52 -62.55 19.42
CA PRO A 3 12.27 -61.94 19.95
C PRO A 3 12.24 -60.39 19.85
N VAL A 4 11.22 -59.60 20.23
CA VAL A 4 10.00 -59.73 21.08
C VAL A 4 10.16 -59.40 22.59
N GLY A 5 9.37 -58.42 23.04
CA GLY A 5 9.11 -57.97 24.42
C GLY A 5 8.27 -56.69 24.32
N MET A 6 7.10 -56.46 24.95
CA MET A 6 6.40 -57.09 26.08
C MET A 6 7.19 -57.07 27.40
N ALA A 7 6.63 -56.67 28.56
CA ALA A 7 5.26 -56.20 28.89
C ALA A 7 5.33 -54.90 29.75
N THR A 8 4.43 -54.47 30.67
CA THR A 8 3.35 -55.11 31.44
C THR A 8 2.24 -54.09 31.80
N ARG A 9 1.47 -54.27 32.89
CA ARG A 9 0.30 -53.49 33.33
C ARG A 9 0.24 -53.40 34.86
N ALA A 10 -0.13 -52.24 35.40
CA ALA A 10 -0.71 -52.01 36.73
C ALA A 10 -1.33 -50.58 36.70
N GLU A 11 -2.57 -50.24 37.06
CA GLU A 11 -3.66 -50.84 37.86
C GLU A 11 -3.73 -50.37 39.33
N GLY A 12 -4.94 -49.94 39.75
CA GLY A 12 -5.26 -49.29 41.03
C GLY A 12 -5.56 -47.78 40.88
N GLY A 13 -6.63 -47.20 41.46
CA GLY A 13 -7.76 -47.78 42.21
C GLY A 13 -8.35 -46.80 43.25
N GLY A 14 -9.69 -46.68 43.34
CA GLY A 14 -10.41 -45.74 44.22
C GLY A 14 -10.91 -44.48 43.48
N GLU A 15 -12.19 -44.17 43.27
CA GLU A 15 -13.51 -44.64 43.79
C GLU A 15 -14.03 -43.92 45.08
N GLY A 16 -15.34 -43.60 45.09
CA GLY A 16 -16.03 -42.76 46.09
C GLY A 16 -16.23 -41.31 45.61
N ASP A 17 -17.26 -40.91 44.87
CA ASP A 17 -18.74 -40.97 45.06
C ASP A 17 -19.32 -39.83 45.93
N GLY A 18 -20.51 -39.32 45.58
CA GLY A 18 -21.16 -38.21 46.27
C GLY A 18 -22.00 -37.24 45.41
N GLY A 19 -23.09 -37.70 44.80
CA GLY A 19 -24.21 -36.82 44.39
C GLY A 19 -25.22 -36.60 45.54
N PRO A 20 -26.49 -36.17 45.29
CA PRO A 20 -27.05 -35.67 44.02
C PRO A 20 -28.03 -34.46 44.17
N GLY A 21 -28.64 -34.02 43.05
CA GLY A 21 -30.04 -33.53 43.05
C GLY A 21 -30.30 -32.04 42.81
N GLY A 22 -31.49 -31.73 42.25
CA GLY A 22 -32.01 -30.36 42.13
C GLY A 22 -32.59 -29.97 40.76
N ALA A 23 -33.72 -30.55 40.34
CA ALA A 23 -34.39 -30.19 39.08
C ALA A 23 -35.59 -29.24 39.30
N ALA A 24 -35.78 -28.26 38.40
CA ALA A 24 -36.98 -27.42 38.31
C ALA A 24 -37.40 -27.19 36.84
N ARG A 25 -38.68 -26.89 36.61
CA ARG A 25 -39.36 -26.95 35.29
C ARG A 25 -40.46 -25.89 35.21
N ASN A 26 -41.05 -25.70 34.01
CA ASN A 26 -42.30 -24.96 33.70
C ASN A 26 -42.26 -23.41 33.70
N ARG A 27 -43.12 -22.67 32.96
CA ARG A 27 -43.88 -22.94 31.69
C ARG A 27 -44.45 -21.62 31.10
N ARG A 28 -44.58 -21.58 29.76
CA ARG A 28 -45.53 -20.81 28.90
C ARG A 28 -46.38 -19.66 29.49
N SER A 29 -46.18 -18.44 28.97
CA SER A 29 -47.14 -17.64 28.15
C SER A 29 -46.52 -16.25 27.84
N GLY A 30 -46.93 -15.44 26.85
CA GLY A 30 -47.90 -15.69 25.78
C GLY A 30 -48.82 -14.49 25.47
N ALA A 31 -48.29 -13.35 24.99
CA ALA A 31 -49.10 -12.19 24.56
C ALA A 31 -48.39 -11.31 23.51
N THR A 32 -49.18 -10.63 22.67
CA THR A 32 -48.71 -9.73 21.58
C THR A 32 -48.97 -8.25 21.87
N ALA A 33 -48.04 -7.36 21.51
CA ALA A 33 -48.26 -5.91 21.41
C ALA A 33 -47.48 -5.31 20.20
N LYS A 34 -47.82 -4.08 19.78
CA LYS A 34 -47.37 -3.46 18.51
C LYS A 34 -46.69 -2.11 18.72
N ARG A 35 -45.63 -1.84 17.92
CA ARG A 35 -45.01 -0.51 17.65
C ARG A 35 -44.35 0.12 18.90
N VAL A 36 -43.44 1.09 18.80
CA VAL A 36 -43.07 2.01 17.71
C VAL A 36 -41.55 1.93 17.41
N SER A 37 -41.15 2.14 16.16
CA SER A 37 -39.73 2.37 15.81
C SER A 37 -39.38 3.84 16.03
N VAL A 38 -38.42 4.12 16.91
CA VAL A 38 -37.78 5.43 17.05
C VAL A 38 -36.30 5.25 16.74
N SER A 39 -35.79 6.02 15.78
CA SER A 39 -34.41 5.92 15.32
C SER A 39 -33.44 6.60 16.29
N VAL A 40 -32.33 5.93 16.62
CA VAL A 40 -31.12 6.55 17.19
C VAL A 40 -29.89 6.01 16.43
N LEU A 41 -28.82 6.81 16.40
CA LEU A 41 -27.70 6.76 15.47
C LEU A 41 -26.37 6.37 16.16
N ALA A 42 -25.65 5.40 15.60
CA ALA A 42 -24.19 5.17 15.70
C ALA A 42 -23.84 4.04 14.70
N ILE A 43 -22.85 4.07 13.78
CA ILE A 43 -21.60 4.83 13.58
C ILE A 43 -20.39 4.32 14.41
N TYR A 44 -19.27 4.17 13.69
CA TYR A 44 -17.93 3.62 14.01
C TYR A 44 -17.80 2.09 13.82
N LEU A 45 -16.95 1.51 12.95
CA LEU A 45 -15.65 1.85 12.31
C LEU A 45 -14.42 1.56 13.19
N VAL A 46 -13.39 0.91 12.60
CA VAL A 46 -11.92 0.95 12.89
C VAL A 46 -11.22 -0.22 12.16
N LEU A 47 -9.95 -0.21 11.71
CA LEU A 47 -9.00 0.75 11.06
C LEU A 47 -7.56 0.17 11.20
N VAL A 48 -6.56 0.44 10.35
CA VAL A 48 -6.52 1.18 9.06
C VAL A 48 -6.37 0.16 7.90
N PHE A 49 -5.38 0.00 7.00
CA PHE A 49 -4.16 0.69 6.49
C PHE A 49 -4.08 0.42 4.96
N SER A 50 -3.02 0.78 4.22
CA SER A 50 -2.77 2.10 3.61
C SER A 50 -1.46 2.06 2.79
N LEU A 51 -1.40 2.80 1.67
CA LEU A 51 -0.14 3.22 1.07
C LEU A 51 -0.31 4.65 0.54
N SER A 52 0.59 5.55 0.93
CA SER A 52 0.54 6.97 0.58
C SER A 52 1.87 7.41 -0.01
N VAL A 53 1.85 8.06 -1.17
CA VAL A 53 3.05 8.58 -1.81
C VAL A 53 3.61 9.74 -0.98
N ALA A 54 4.87 9.61 -0.55
CA ALA A 54 5.53 10.64 0.23
C ALA A 54 5.96 11.83 -0.65
N HIS A 55 5.73 13.04 -0.15
CA HIS A 55 6.50 14.23 -0.56
C HIS A 55 7.45 14.58 0.58
N VAL A 56 8.75 14.52 0.32
CA VAL A 56 9.78 14.69 1.36
C VAL A 56 10.01 16.18 1.65
N SER A 57 9.60 16.62 2.84
CA SER A 57 10.01 17.89 3.44
C SER A 57 10.55 17.61 4.84
N GLY A 58 11.88 17.60 4.97
CA GLY A 58 12.55 17.14 6.18
C GLY A 58 12.61 18.20 7.29
N LYS A 59 11.94 17.95 8.42
CA LYS A 59 12.28 18.56 9.72
C LYS A 59 12.33 17.49 10.80
N HIS A 60 13.47 17.39 11.48
CA HIS A 60 13.65 16.60 12.69
C HIS A 60 12.72 17.09 13.81
N HIS A 61 12.37 16.21 14.76
CA HIS A 61 12.32 16.53 16.19
C HIS A 61 12.53 15.26 17.04
N HIS A 62 13.07 15.44 18.25
CA HIS A 62 13.29 14.33 19.19
C HIS A 62 12.00 13.90 19.91
N HIS A 63 11.91 12.62 20.26
CA HIS A 63 10.88 12.10 21.16
C HIS A 63 11.25 12.34 22.62
N HIS A 64 10.24 12.59 23.47
CA HIS A 64 10.39 12.74 24.91
C HIS A 64 9.24 11.98 25.57
N GLN A 65 9.53 11.10 26.52
CA GLN A 65 8.52 10.45 27.37
C GLN A 65 8.77 10.78 28.85
N SER A 66 7.84 10.37 29.72
CA SER A 66 7.61 10.98 31.03
C SER A 66 7.96 10.08 32.21
N GLY A 67 8.45 10.71 33.28
CA GLY A 67 8.65 10.16 34.63
C GLY A 67 9.05 11.32 35.55
N GLY A 68 8.53 11.41 36.77
CA GLY A 68 8.66 12.65 37.56
C GLY A 68 8.61 12.52 39.07
N GLY A 69 9.00 13.62 39.74
CA GLY A 69 8.73 13.92 41.14
C GLY A 69 9.76 13.41 42.17
N GLY A 70 10.28 14.33 43.00
CA GLY A 70 10.96 13.99 44.27
C GLY A 70 12.34 14.64 44.46
N GLY A 71 12.40 15.83 45.07
CA GLY A 71 13.64 16.60 45.22
C GLY A 71 14.64 16.10 46.28
N GLY A 72 15.82 16.73 46.32
CA GLY A 72 16.67 16.72 47.52
C GLY A 72 18.20 16.83 47.34
N VAL A 73 18.73 18.05 47.50
CA VAL A 73 20.02 18.36 48.19
C VAL A 73 21.38 17.86 47.63
N ALA A 74 22.13 18.82 47.06
CA ALA A 74 23.60 19.03 47.08
C ALA A 74 24.61 18.00 46.49
N GLY A 75 25.65 18.51 45.80
CA GLY A 75 26.93 17.76 45.65
C GLY A 75 27.83 18.01 44.42
N ALA A 76 28.46 19.18 44.30
CA ALA A 76 29.72 19.45 43.58
C ALA A 76 29.94 19.06 42.08
N ASN A 77 30.23 20.09 41.26
CA ASN A 77 31.21 20.11 40.16
C ASN A 77 31.12 19.08 38.99
N GLY A 78 30.16 19.31 38.10
CA GLY A 78 30.32 19.04 36.67
C GLY A 78 29.77 20.23 35.86
N GLN A 79 30.58 20.88 35.02
CA GLN A 79 30.14 22.10 34.31
C GLN A 79 29.38 21.76 33.03
N GLU A 80 28.11 21.43 33.22
CA GLU A 80 27.15 21.10 32.18
C GLU A 80 26.87 22.30 31.26
N PHE A 81 27.19 22.17 29.97
CA PHE A 81 26.93 23.20 28.97
C PHE A 81 25.45 23.26 28.61
N LYS A 82 24.71 24.17 29.28
CA LYS A 82 23.35 24.53 28.88
C LYS A 82 23.33 25.05 27.45
N PHE A 83 22.45 24.47 26.62
CA PHE A 83 22.17 24.99 25.29
C PHE A 83 21.40 26.31 25.38
N ASP A 84 21.93 27.34 24.74
CA ASP A 84 21.23 28.61 24.51
C ASP A 84 20.60 28.57 23.11
N PRO A 85 19.26 28.67 22.97
CA PRO A 85 18.58 28.56 21.69
C PRO A 85 18.75 29.78 20.76
N THR A 86 19.52 30.80 21.15
CA THR A 86 19.71 32.04 20.38
C THR A 86 20.98 32.08 19.51
N ASN A 87 21.92 31.13 19.69
CA ASN A 87 23.18 31.06 18.94
C ASN A 87 23.27 29.72 18.19
N SER A 88 23.15 29.73 16.85
CA SER A 88 23.35 28.50 16.07
C SER A 88 24.84 28.22 15.89
N PHE A 89 25.36 27.21 16.59
CA PHE A 89 26.71 26.69 16.39
C PHE A 89 26.69 25.56 15.35
N ILE A 90 27.39 25.76 14.24
CA ILE A 90 27.53 24.79 13.15
C ILE A 90 29.01 24.47 12.96
N SER A 91 29.37 23.20 12.81
CA SER A 91 30.74 22.76 12.53
C SER A 91 30.80 21.98 11.23
N LEU A 92 31.65 22.38 10.30
CA LEU A 92 31.82 21.74 8.98
C LEU A 92 33.31 21.48 8.66
N VAL A 93 33.55 20.58 7.72
CA VAL A 93 34.87 20.33 7.10
C VAL A 93 34.84 20.82 5.65
N LEU A 94 35.94 21.43 5.20
CA LEU A 94 36.12 21.84 3.81
C LEU A 94 37.44 21.29 3.24
N PRO A 95 37.45 20.79 1.98
CA PRO A 95 38.68 20.49 1.27
C PRO A 95 39.47 21.78 1.00
N HIS A 96 40.79 21.72 1.09
CA HIS A 96 41.67 22.87 0.83
C HIS A 96 41.57 23.42 -0.59
N ASP A 97 41.33 22.51 -1.53
CA ASP A 97 41.17 22.69 -2.98
C ASP A 97 39.72 23.06 -3.36
N THR A 98 39.01 23.71 -2.44
CA THR A 98 37.71 24.32 -2.71
C THR A 98 37.91 25.57 -3.58
N TYR A 99 37.24 25.62 -4.73
CA TYR A 99 37.31 26.76 -5.64
C TYR A 99 36.63 28.01 -5.04
N PRO A 100 37.08 29.24 -5.36
CA PRO A 100 36.35 30.47 -5.04
C PRO A 100 34.96 30.49 -5.67
N GLY A 101 33.92 30.79 -4.90
CA GLY A 101 32.52 30.68 -5.32
C GLY A 101 31.80 29.41 -4.86
N TYR A 102 32.41 28.59 -4.01
CA TYR A 102 31.78 27.40 -3.45
C TYR A 102 30.87 27.75 -2.28
N SER A 103 29.61 27.29 -2.35
CA SER A 103 28.58 27.41 -1.32
C SER A 103 28.88 26.51 -0.11
N ILE A 104 29.05 27.10 1.07
CA ILE A 104 29.40 26.38 2.31
C ILE A 104 28.16 26.07 3.14
N GLN A 105 27.38 27.10 3.46
CA GLN A 105 26.18 27.01 4.29
C GLN A 105 25.27 28.18 3.93
N LYS A 106 23.96 27.95 3.83
CA LYS A 106 22.98 29.04 3.76
C LYS A 106 22.26 29.19 5.10
N PHE A 107 22.23 30.41 5.63
CA PHE A 107 21.37 30.78 6.75
C PHE A 107 19.99 31.19 6.24
N THR A 108 18.95 30.88 7.00
CA THR A 108 17.57 31.26 6.71
C THR A 108 16.86 31.64 8.01
N ALA A 109 16.26 32.82 8.03
CA ALA A 109 15.57 33.33 9.21
C ALA A 109 14.30 32.52 9.52
N ASN A 110 14.43 31.55 10.43
CA ASN A 110 13.28 30.84 10.97
C ASN A 110 12.59 31.74 12.01
N PHE A 111 11.71 32.63 11.55
CA PHE A 111 10.83 33.46 12.39
C PHE A 111 9.80 32.66 13.24
N THR A 112 9.92 31.33 13.28
CA THR A 112 9.16 30.43 14.14
C THR A 112 10.10 29.46 14.85
N GLY A 113 10.23 29.62 16.17
CA GLY A 113 10.76 28.57 17.04
C GLY A 113 9.83 27.35 17.08
N PRO A 114 10.29 26.18 17.56
CA PRO A 114 9.57 24.90 17.41
C PRO A 114 8.10 24.87 17.85
N ASN A 115 7.72 25.71 18.81
CA ASN A 115 6.38 25.73 19.41
C ASN A 115 5.52 26.93 18.97
N SER A 116 5.83 27.60 17.84
CA SER A 116 4.98 28.68 17.32
C SER A 116 3.79 28.13 16.51
N PRO A 117 2.53 28.46 16.85
CA PRO A 117 1.34 27.92 16.17
C PRO A 117 1.08 28.49 14.77
N PHE A 118 2.01 29.29 14.22
CA PHE A 118 1.89 29.95 12.92
C PHE A 118 2.79 29.35 11.83
N SER A 119 3.29 28.12 12.01
CA SER A 119 4.27 27.46 11.13
C SER A 119 3.79 27.17 9.69
N SER A 120 2.54 27.47 9.36
CA SER A 120 1.95 27.33 8.01
C SER A 120 1.75 28.66 7.26
N ILE A 121 2.01 29.82 7.89
CA ILE A 121 1.76 31.13 7.27
C ILE A 121 2.99 31.62 6.50
N SER A 122 3.01 31.37 5.19
CA SER A 122 4.05 31.80 4.24
C SER A 122 3.98 33.29 3.84
N SER A 123 3.28 34.14 4.59
CA SER A 123 2.87 35.50 4.18
C SER A 123 3.62 36.67 4.85
N TYR A 124 4.90 36.49 5.22
CA TYR A 124 5.79 37.60 5.61
C TYR A 124 7.16 37.56 4.88
N SER A 125 7.13 37.18 3.59
CA SER A 125 8.26 37.32 2.67
C SER A 125 8.48 38.79 2.26
N SER A 126 8.79 39.67 3.21
CA SER A 126 8.93 41.12 2.96
C SER A 126 9.75 41.91 4.01
N LYS A 127 10.63 41.26 4.78
CA LYS A 127 11.65 41.96 5.59
C LYS A 127 13.04 41.69 5.00
N PRO A 128 13.84 42.73 4.68
CA PRO A 128 15.23 42.53 4.32
C PRO A 128 15.99 42.03 5.56
N LEU A 129 16.62 40.87 5.41
CA LEU A 129 17.49 40.25 6.39
C LEU A 129 18.91 40.56 5.95
N ASN A 130 19.60 41.45 6.66
CA ASN A 130 20.96 41.80 6.29
C ASN A 130 21.93 40.81 6.94
N TYR A 131 22.47 39.87 6.18
CA TYR A 131 23.48 38.93 6.66
C TYR A 131 24.88 39.48 6.42
N ARG A 132 25.65 39.70 7.49
CA ARG A 132 27.04 40.18 7.40
C ARG A 132 28.02 39.22 8.07
N LEU A 133 29.14 38.95 7.41
CA LEU A 133 30.29 38.30 8.03
C LEU A 133 31.03 39.30 8.92
N LEU A 134 31.24 38.96 10.19
CA LEU A 134 32.09 39.73 11.10
C LEU A 134 33.54 39.73 10.59
N GLU A 135 34.17 40.91 10.59
CA GLU A 135 35.52 41.08 10.06
C GLU A 135 36.58 40.41 10.95
N THR A 136 37.36 39.52 10.32
CA THR A 136 38.41 38.71 10.93
C THR A 136 39.52 38.45 9.91
N ASP A 137 40.65 37.87 10.34
CA ASP A 137 41.71 37.38 9.44
C ASP A 137 41.22 36.36 8.38
N TYR A 138 40.02 35.80 8.56
CA TYR A 138 39.38 34.85 7.64
C TYR A 138 38.49 35.51 6.58
N SER A 139 38.09 36.77 6.74
CA SER A 139 37.14 37.47 5.83
C SER A 139 37.70 37.76 4.43
N LYS A 140 38.97 37.42 4.17
CA LYS A 140 39.59 37.37 2.82
C LYS A 140 39.39 36.03 2.10
N TYR A 141 39.04 34.96 2.82
CA TYR A 141 38.82 33.61 2.28
C TYR A 141 37.34 33.24 2.18
N PHE A 142 36.47 33.96 2.90
CA PHE A 142 35.04 33.72 2.96
C PHE A 142 34.28 35.04 2.91
N THR A 143 33.11 35.04 2.27
CA THR A 143 32.13 36.12 2.34
C THR A 143 30.74 35.56 2.64
N VAL A 144 29.80 36.45 2.94
CA VAL A 144 28.38 36.16 3.10
C VAL A 144 27.60 37.07 2.17
N LEU A 145 26.66 36.49 1.42
CA LEU A 145 25.73 37.23 0.57
C LEU A 145 24.51 37.71 1.37
N GLU A 146 23.84 38.74 0.85
CA GLU A 146 22.60 39.31 1.43
C GLU A 146 21.49 38.27 1.62
N ASP A 147 21.51 37.16 0.87
CA ASP A 147 20.54 36.07 0.99
C ASP A 147 20.86 35.05 2.11
N GLY A 148 21.95 35.27 2.87
CA GLY A 148 22.41 34.39 3.96
C GLY A 148 23.39 33.30 3.52
N LEU A 149 23.81 33.24 2.25
CA LEU A 149 24.76 32.24 1.77
C LEU A 149 26.22 32.59 2.14
N VAL A 150 26.86 31.73 2.92
CA VAL A 150 28.31 31.72 3.15
C VAL A 150 29.01 31.03 1.96
N MET A 151 30.02 31.68 1.39
CA MET A 151 30.79 31.15 0.25
C MET A 151 32.29 31.46 0.34
N THR A 152 33.11 30.67 -0.35
CA THR A 152 34.56 30.92 -0.49
C THR A 152 34.86 32.09 -1.44
N THR A 153 35.93 32.84 -1.16
CA THR A 153 36.43 33.95 -2.01
C THR A 153 37.87 33.76 -2.48
N ALA A 154 38.64 32.84 -1.87
CA ALA A 154 40.03 32.57 -2.22
C ALA A 154 40.42 31.11 -1.91
N ASP A 155 41.59 30.69 -2.36
CA ASP A 155 42.21 29.39 -2.04
C ASP A 155 42.33 29.19 -0.51
N LEU A 156 41.83 28.04 -0.02
CA LEU A 156 41.82 27.71 1.41
C LEU A 156 43.10 26.99 1.87
N SER A 157 44.03 26.66 0.98
CA SER A 157 45.31 26.00 1.31
C SER A 157 46.09 26.63 2.48
N PRO A 158 46.15 27.96 2.66
CA PRO A 158 46.79 28.58 3.83
C PRO A 158 46.13 28.29 5.19
N LEU A 159 44.89 27.79 5.18
CA LEU A 159 44.08 27.48 6.37
C LEU A 159 44.14 26.00 6.76
N VAL A 160 44.86 25.16 6.01
CA VAL A 160 44.93 23.71 6.23
C VAL A 160 45.41 23.35 7.65
N ASN A 161 44.64 22.52 8.34
CA ASN A 161 44.76 22.15 9.76
C ASN A 161 44.56 23.30 10.78
N ARG A 162 44.09 24.49 10.37
CA ARG A 162 43.75 25.59 11.27
C ARG A 162 42.25 25.60 11.59
N PRO A 163 41.84 25.80 12.85
CA PRO A 163 40.43 25.97 13.20
C PRO A 163 39.97 27.37 12.77
N VAL A 164 39.16 27.45 11.72
CA VAL A 164 38.56 28.69 11.25
C VAL A 164 37.27 28.90 12.04
N LYS A 165 37.05 30.12 12.56
CA LYS A 165 35.79 30.52 13.17
C LYS A 165 35.25 31.73 12.44
N LEU A 166 34.10 31.56 11.81
CA LEU A 166 33.33 32.64 11.21
C LEU A 166 32.15 32.98 12.13
N VAL A 167 31.85 34.26 12.25
CA VAL A 167 30.68 34.77 12.97
C VAL A 167 29.84 35.53 11.97
N VAL A 168 28.64 35.03 11.70
CA VAL A 168 27.69 35.67 10.80
C VAL A 168 26.62 36.35 11.65
N LEU A 169 26.38 37.63 11.37
CA LEU A 169 25.34 38.43 12.00
C LEU A 169 24.11 38.42 11.10
N GLU A 170 22.93 38.12 11.68
CA GLU A 170 21.63 38.36 11.04
C GLU A 170 21.08 39.67 11.62
N GLU A 171 21.13 40.75 10.84
CA GLU A 171 20.61 42.05 11.25
C GLU A 171 19.17 42.21 10.76
N THR A 172 18.26 42.40 11.72
CA THR A 172 16.86 42.78 11.49
C THR A 172 16.62 44.18 12.08
N PRO A 173 15.59 44.94 11.64
CA PRO A 173 15.30 46.27 12.18
C PRO A 173 15.04 46.33 13.70
N ASN A 174 14.78 45.19 14.35
CA ASN A 174 14.39 45.11 15.76
C ASN A 174 15.34 44.25 16.62
N SER A 175 16.31 43.56 16.03
CA SER A 175 17.17 42.57 16.71
C SER A 175 18.34 42.15 15.83
N THR A 176 19.47 41.80 16.44
CA THR A 176 20.62 41.16 15.77
C THR A 176 20.81 39.77 16.34
N ALA A 177 20.74 38.73 15.49
CA ALA A 177 21.09 37.37 15.87
C ALA A 177 22.55 37.06 15.48
N THR A 178 23.12 36.00 16.06
CA THR A 178 24.51 35.60 15.81
C THR A 178 24.58 34.10 15.52
N HIS A 179 25.32 33.76 14.45
CA HIS A 179 25.53 32.40 14.00
C HIS A 179 27.03 32.11 14.00
N GLN A 180 27.45 31.04 14.68
CA GLN A 180 28.85 30.65 14.81
C GLN A 180 29.14 29.46 13.90
N LEU A 181 29.95 29.67 12.88
CA LEU A 181 30.32 28.65 11.89
C LEU A 181 31.80 28.29 12.05
N GLN A 182 32.05 27.12 12.61
CA GLN A 182 33.40 26.61 12.85
C GLN A 182 33.81 25.68 11.70
N LEU A 183 34.73 26.15 10.86
CA LEU A 183 35.20 25.43 9.67
C LEU A 183 36.56 24.77 9.95
N TYR A 184 36.71 23.54 9.49
CA TYR A 184 37.96 22.80 9.53
C TYR A 184 38.45 22.55 8.10
N VAL A 185 39.46 23.31 7.67
CA VAL A 185 40.06 23.13 6.34
C VAL A 185 41.12 22.03 6.40
N MET A 186 41.04 21.07 5.48
CA MET A 186 41.99 19.95 5.40
C MET A 186 42.22 19.48 3.96
N ASN A 187 43.30 18.74 3.72
CA ASN A 187 43.56 18.18 2.39
C ASN A 187 42.45 17.18 2.01
N ARG A 188 41.95 17.20 0.77
CA ARG A 188 40.95 16.21 0.29
C ARG A 188 41.39 14.76 0.54
N LYS A 189 42.69 14.47 0.40
CA LYS A 189 43.29 13.16 0.68
C LYS A 189 43.22 12.75 2.17
N ASP A 190 43.17 13.71 3.08
CA ASP A 190 43.08 13.47 4.52
C ASP A 190 41.63 13.36 5.02
N MET A 191 40.65 13.82 4.24
CA MET A 191 39.23 13.65 4.55
C MET A 191 38.87 12.16 4.63
N LEU A 192 37.83 11.82 5.39
CA LEU A 192 37.23 10.50 5.29
C LEU A 192 36.49 10.40 3.95
N HIS A 193 36.64 9.27 3.27
CA HIS A 193 35.87 8.95 2.08
C HIS A 193 35.70 7.43 1.93
N PHE A 194 34.56 7.01 1.41
CA PHE A 194 34.40 5.64 0.94
C PHE A 194 35.13 5.44 -0.41
N PRO A 195 35.53 4.21 -0.77
CA PRO A 195 36.00 3.89 -2.12
C PRO A 195 34.90 4.14 -3.16
N THR A 196 35.21 4.86 -4.24
CA THR A 196 34.23 5.27 -5.27
C THR A 196 33.46 4.09 -5.87
N MET A 197 34.10 2.93 -6.00
CA MET A 197 33.49 1.69 -6.50
C MET A 197 32.22 1.26 -5.75
N LEU A 198 32.08 1.65 -4.47
CA LEU A 198 30.90 1.31 -3.67
C LEU A 198 29.63 2.08 -4.07
N THR A 199 29.78 3.22 -4.77
CA THR A 199 28.65 4.05 -5.22
C THR A 199 27.72 3.31 -6.17
N ASP A 200 28.30 2.41 -6.97
CA ASP A 200 27.60 1.60 -7.98
C ASP A 200 27.31 0.17 -7.48
N THR A 201 27.65 -0.16 -6.21
CA THR A 201 27.34 -1.49 -5.65
C THR A 201 25.87 -1.60 -5.23
N VAL A 202 25.24 -2.70 -5.62
CA VAL A 202 23.87 -3.07 -5.25
C VAL A 202 23.92 -4.30 -4.36
N GLY A 203 23.46 -4.19 -3.12
CA GLY A 203 23.42 -5.30 -2.19
C GLY A 203 22.26 -6.26 -2.45
N GLN A 204 22.46 -7.54 -2.17
CA GLN A 204 21.43 -8.57 -2.26
C GLN A 204 21.28 -9.32 -0.93
N LEU A 205 20.08 -9.40 -0.40
CA LEU A 205 19.77 -10.16 0.82
C LEU A 205 18.51 -10.99 0.59
N SER A 206 18.61 -12.31 0.74
CA SER A 206 17.41 -13.15 0.65
C SER A 206 16.51 -12.94 1.86
N GLU A 207 15.20 -12.96 1.62
CA GLU A 207 14.20 -12.85 2.68
C GLU A 207 14.10 -14.10 3.57
N ASN A 208 13.29 -14.00 4.62
CA ASN A 208 13.09 -15.05 5.62
C ASN A 208 14.39 -15.57 6.28
N LYS A 209 15.49 -14.83 6.18
CA LYS A 209 16.77 -15.11 6.86
C LYS A 209 16.80 -14.52 8.26
N GLU A 210 17.55 -15.17 9.14
CA GLU A 210 17.73 -14.73 10.51
C GLU A 210 18.49 -13.39 10.62
N ALA A 211 18.38 -12.74 11.77
CA ALA A 211 19.14 -11.54 12.09
C ALA A 211 20.65 -11.84 12.10
N GLY A 212 21.47 -10.89 11.64
CA GLY A 212 22.91 -11.06 11.45
C GLY A 212 23.30 -11.63 10.08
N THR A 213 22.34 -11.89 9.18
CA THR A 213 22.65 -12.34 7.82
C THR A 213 23.27 -11.20 7.02
N ARG A 214 24.52 -11.39 6.55
CA ARG A 214 25.24 -10.41 5.73
C ARG A 214 24.57 -10.20 4.38
N VAL A 215 24.44 -8.93 3.99
CA VAL A 215 24.04 -8.54 2.64
C VAL A 215 25.17 -8.90 1.67
N ARG A 216 24.85 -9.62 0.60
CA ARG A 216 25.80 -10.02 -0.46
C ARG A 216 26.12 -8.83 -1.36
N ASP A 217 27.18 -8.97 -2.15
CA ASP A 217 27.65 -8.04 -3.19
C ASP A 217 28.07 -6.64 -2.71
N ILE A 218 27.77 -6.28 -1.46
CA ILE A 218 28.42 -5.21 -0.69
C ILE A 218 29.70 -5.78 -0.05
N PRO A 219 30.91 -5.29 -0.42
CA PRO A 219 32.16 -5.68 0.23
C PRO A 219 32.33 -4.97 1.58
N LEU A 220 33.40 -5.29 2.32
CA LEU A 220 33.69 -4.70 3.63
C LEU A 220 33.74 -3.17 3.54
N LEU A 221 32.89 -2.49 4.32
CA LEU A 221 32.79 -1.04 4.30
C LEU A 221 33.91 -0.42 5.13
N GLN A 222 34.89 0.15 4.44
CA GLN A 222 36.05 0.84 5.03
C GLN A 222 36.14 2.27 4.50
N ALA A 223 35.88 3.25 5.36
CA ALA A 223 36.14 4.66 5.09
C ALA A 223 37.63 4.97 5.26
N ASN A 224 38.24 5.48 4.19
CA ASN A 224 39.68 5.71 4.07
C ASN A 224 40.05 7.19 4.29
N SER A 225 41.32 7.42 4.67
CA SER A 225 41.94 8.75 4.82
C SER A 225 43.46 8.57 4.76
N ALA A 226 44.18 9.39 3.99
CA ALA A 226 45.62 9.23 3.75
C ALA A 226 46.46 9.44 5.01
N ARG A 227 46.17 10.47 5.81
CA ARG A 227 46.77 10.64 7.16
C ARG A 227 46.38 9.49 8.10
N GLY A 228 45.21 8.89 7.89
CA GLY A 228 44.64 7.81 8.69
C GLY A 228 43.93 8.33 9.92
N ALA A 229 42.61 8.08 9.99
CA ALA A 229 41.89 8.21 11.24
C ALA A 229 42.37 7.12 12.23
N LYS A 230 42.58 7.49 13.50
CA LYS A 230 42.91 6.51 14.56
C LYS A 230 41.72 5.63 14.95
N THR A 231 40.51 6.14 14.74
CA THR A 231 39.24 5.45 14.96
C THR A 231 38.26 5.98 13.92
N VAL A 232 37.44 5.11 13.35
CA VAL A 232 36.22 5.50 12.61
C VAL A 232 35.01 4.96 13.36
N ILE A 233 33.97 5.78 13.49
CA ILE A 233 32.66 5.39 14.01
C ILE A 233 31.69 5.37 12.83
N TYR A 234 31.16 4.20 12.51
CA TYR A 234 30.14 3.99 11.48
C TYR A 234 28.75 4.00 12.14
N SER A 235 27.77 4.63 11.50
CA SER A 235 26.38 4.68 11.97
C SER A 235 25.38 4.70 10.83
N LEU A 236 24.26 4.02 11.00
CA LEU A 236 23.11 4.10 10.10
C LEU A 236 22.40 5.44 10.31
N VAL A 237 22.23 6.22 9.24
CA VAL A 237 21.69 7.60 9.30
C VAL A 237 20.42 7.82 8.47
N GLY A 238 20.00 6.84 7.66
CA GLY A 238 18.78 6.91 6.86
C GLY A 238 18.51 5.64 6.06
N GLY A 239 17.30 5.53 5.49
CA GLY A 239 16.91 4.41 4.62
C GLY A 239 16.92 3.02 5.29
N ASN A 240 16.72 3.00 6.61
CA ASN A 240 16.66 1.79 7.44
C ASN A 240 15.27 1.63 8.09
N GLU A 241 14.20 1.68 7.28
CA GLU A 241 12.84 1.73 7.80
C GLU A 241 12.44 0.47 8.58
N GLY A 242 11.93 0.69 9.81
CA GLY A 242 11.57 -0.39 10.73
C GLY A 242 12.78 -1.22 11.18
N ASP A 243 13.94 -0.58 11.35
CA ASP A 243 15.21 -1.16 11.79
C ASP A 243 15.52 -2.51 11.10
N ALA A 244 15.49 -2.49 9.76
CA ALA A 244 15.69 -3.65 8.90
C ALA A 244 17.13 -4.17 8.92
N PHE A 245 18.11 -3.26 9.03
CA PHE A 245 19.55 -3.52 8.95
C PHE A 245 20.31 -3.03 10.19
N ALA A 246 21.46 -3.64 10.41
CA ALA A 246 22.48 -3.25 11.37
C ALA A 246 23.89 -3.33 10.74
N LEU A 247 24.90 -2.83 11.45
CA LEU A 247 26.30 -2.92 11.09
C LEU A 247 26.98 -3.97 11.97
N GLU A 248 27.77 -4.87 11.37
CA GLU A 248 28.59 -5.86 12.07
C GLU A 248 30.07 -5.44 12.05
N ASP A 249 30.71 -5.36 13.21
CA ASP A 249 32.15 -5.16 13.34
C ASP A 249 32.94 -6.36 12.81
N SER A 250 33.70 -6.17 11.72
CA SER A 250 34.56 -7.21 11.13
C SER A 250 35.71 -7.71 12.03
N SER A 251 35.96 -7.09 13.17
CA SER A 251 37.00 -7.46 14.15
C SER A 251 36.47 -8.16 15.40
N THR A 252 35.27 -7.78 15.89
CA THR A 252 34.68 -8.34 17.12
C THR A 252 33.40 -9.15 16.90
N GLY A 253 32.76 -9.06 15.72
CA GLY A 253 31.43 -9.61 15.47
C GLY A 253 30.29 -8.85 16.16
N THR A 254 30.57 -7.70 16.78
CA THR A 254 29.54 -6.88 17.45
C THR A 254 28.58 -6.28 16.42
N ILE A 255 27.28 -6.56 16.58
CA ILE A 255 26.22 -6.03 15.71
C ILE A 255 25.53 -4.84 16.40
N GLY A 256 25.30 -3.74 15.67
CA GLY A 256 24.52 -2.61 16.17
C GLY A 256 24.26 -1.52 15.12
N SER A 257 23.44 -0.52 15.46
CA SER A 257 23.17 0.64 14.58
C SER A 257 24.31 1.66 14.53
N THR A 258 25.28 1.55 15.45
CA THR A 258 26.52 2.33 15.49
C THR A 258 27.66 1.45 15.96
N VAL A 259 28.76 1.41 15.22
CA VAL A 259 29.94 0.56 15.46
C VAL A 259 31.22 1.39 15.44
N ARG A 260 32.13 1.14 16.38
CA ARG A 260 33.42 1.83 16.51
C ARG A 260 34.55 0.90 16.09
N ILE A 261 35.34 1.32 15.10
CA ILE A 261 36.50 0.58 14.60
C ILE A 261 37.79 1.33 14.97
N ASP A 262 38.64 0.69 15.78
CA ASP A 262 39.90 1.26 16.32
C ASP A 262 41.17 0.92 15.53
N ASP A 263 41.09 0.07 14.49
CA ASP A 263 42.09 0.02 13.41
C ASP A 263 41.39 -0.01 12.03
N PRO A 264 40.93 1.15 11.54
CA PRO A 264 40.20 1.27 10.27
C PRO A 264 41.07 0.97 9.04
N ARG A 265 42.38 0.71 9.21
CA ARG A 265 43.27 0.26 8.11
C ARG A 265 43.24 -1.25 7.89
N LYS A 266 42.74 -2.02 8.86
CA LYS A 266 42.56 -3.48 8.76
C LYS A 266 41.11 -3.92 8.81
N HIS A 267 40.28 -3.15 9.53
CA HIS A 267 38.89 -3.52 9.83
C HIS A 267 37.92 -2.46 9.30
N GLY A 268 36.66 -2.87 9.16
CA GLY A 268 35.52 -2.06 8.77
C GLY A 268 34.23 -2.67 9.30
N VAL A 269 33.11 -2.38 8.64
CA VAL A 269 31.81 -2.98 8.97
C VAL A 269 31.21 -3.74 7.80
N TRP A 270 30.48 -4.82 8.09
CA TRP A 270 29.57 -5.46 7.15
C TRP A 270 28.15 -4.91 7.35
N LEU A 271 27.37 -4.85 6.29
CA LEU A 271 25.93 -4.60 6.40
C LEU A 271 25.23 -5.95 6.63
N VAL A 272 24.42 -6.05 7.68
CA VAL A 272 23.68 -7.26 8.07
C VAL A 272 22.20 -6.95 8.25
N SER A 273 21.34 -7.96 8.13
CA SER A 273 19.97 -7.89 8.64
C SER A 273 19.97 -7.67 10.16
N ALA A 274 19.07 -6.84 10.66
CA ALA A 274 18.78 -6.74 12.10
C ALA A 274 17.60 -7.64 12.52
N ARG A 275 16.80 -8.08 11.56
CA ARG A 275 15.62 -8.96 11.68
C ARG A 275 15.35 -9.67 10.35
N PRO A 276 14.49 -10.70 10.31
CA PRO A 276 13.94 -11.18 9.06
C PRO A 276 13.30 -10.04 8.25
N LEU A 277 13.55 -10.08 6.94
CA LEU A 277 12.92 -9.24 5.93
C LEU A 277 11.93 -10.08 5.12
N ASP A 278 11.04 -9.37 4.43
CA ASP A 278 9.83 -9.85 3.75
C ASP A 278 9.66 -8.94 2.52
N ARG A 279 9.70 -9.53 1.31
CA ARG A 279 9.79 -8.79 0.04
C ARG A 279 8.43 -8.23 -0.36
N GLU A 280 7.36 -8.92 -0.04
CA GLU A 280 5.95 -8.54 -0.24
C GLU A 280 5.62 -7.24 0.49
N HIS A 281 6.15 -7.08 1.71
CA HIS A 281 6.11 -5.81 2.42
C HIS A 281 7.08 -4.79 1.81
N ARG A 282 8.32 -5.18 1.48
CA ARG A 282 9.30 -4.26 0.87
C ARG A 282 10.48 -4.93 0.16
N GLU A 283 10.45 -4.89 -1.18
CA GLU A 283 11.53 -5.38 -2.05
C GLU A 283 12.84 -4.58 -2.04
N GLN A 284 12.82 -3.27 -1.75
CA GLN A 284 13.99 -2.40 -1.94
C GLN A 284 14.22 -1.40 -0.79
N TYR A 285 15.48 -1.23 -0.42
CA TYR A 285 15.96 -0.26 0.58
C TYR A 285 17.15 0.53 0.04
N THR A 286 17.38 1.74 0.56
CA THR A 286 18.53 2.60 0.17
C THR A 286 19.24 3.08 1.42
N VAL A 287 20.03 2.17 2.01
CA VAL A 287 20.60 2.33 3.35
C VAL A 287 21.70 3.38 3.34
N ALA A 288 21.55 4.44 4.14
CA ALA A 288 22.53 5.51 4.28
C ALA A 288 23.42 5.27 5.52
N ILE A 289 24.73 5.20 5.30
CA ILE A 289 25.75 4.90 6.30
C ILE A 289 26.72 6.08 6.40
N GLU A 290 26.83 6.68 7.58
CA GLU A 290 27.82 7.72 7.87
C GLU A 290 29.03 7.10 8.57
N ALA A 291 30.23 7.42 8.09
CA ALA A 291 31.50 7.15 8.75
C ALA A 291 32.09 8.45 9.28
N THR A 292 32.43 8.49 10.57
CA THR A 292 32.91 9.69 11.26
C THR A 292 34.23 9.46 11.99
N ASP A 293 35.05 10.49 12.14
CA ASP A 293 36.23 10.43 13.02
C ASP A 293 35.82 10.46 14.51
N ALA A 294 36.76 10.15 15.40
CA ALA A 294 36.51 10.16 16.85
C ALA A 294 36.00 11.52 17.41
N LYS A 295 36.18 12.63 16.69
CA LYS A 295 35.65 13.96 17.05
C LYS A 295 34.30 14.30 16.38
N ARG A 296 33.82 13.45 15.46
CA ARG A 296 32.64 13.67 14.59
C ARG A 296 32.71 14.95 13.74
N ILE A 297 33.93 15.41 13.44
CA ILE A 297 34.20 16.59 12.62
C ILE A 297 34.37 16.16 11.15
N ASN A 298 35.24 15.18 10.92
CA ASN A 298 35.47 14.61 9.59
C ASN A 298 34.47 13.48 9.36
N LYS A 299 33.78 13.51 8.22
CA LYS A 299 32.63 12.66 7.91
C LYS A 299 32.63 12.24 6.44
N ALA A 300 32.10 11.04 6.18
CA ALA A 300 31.72 10.56 4.86
C ALA A 300 30.36 9.87 4.94
N GLU A 301 29.49 10.07 3.96
CA GLU A 301 28.23 9.32 3.80
C GLU A 301 28.34 8.42 2.56
N ILE A 302 27.74 7.24 2.62
CA ILE A 302 27.43 6.42 1.44
C ILE A 302 25.98 5.94 1.51
N ARG A 303 25.34 5.78 0.34
CA ARG A 303 24.00 5.21 0.20
C ARG A 303 24.11 3.94 -0.63
N LEU A 304 23.65 2.83 -0.07
CA LEU A 304 23.74 1.51 -0.68
C LEU A 304 22.32 1.01 -0.99
N PRO A 305 21.93 0.86 -2.27
CA PRO A 305 20.70 0.18 -2.62
C PRO A 305 20.81 -1.30 -2.26
N VAL A 306 19.83 -1.83 -1.54
CA VAL A 306 19.74 -3.25 -1.15
C VAL A 306 18.42 -3.80 -1.66
N HIS A 307 18.50 -4.86 -2.46
CA HIS A 307 17.34 -5.62 -2.95
C HIS A 307 17.14 -6.85 -2.05
N VAL A 308 15.89 -7.05 -1.64
CA VAL A 308 15.44 -8.27 -0.98
C VAL A 308 15.19 -9.32 -2.06
N THR A 309 15.93 -10.43 -2.06
CA THR A 309 15.82 -11.46 -3.10
C THR A 309 14.73 -12.47 -2.76
N ASP A 310 13.82 -12.61 -3.71
CA ASP A 310 12.66 -13.50 -3.74
C ASP A 310 12.93 -14.94 -3.28
N VAL A 311 12.04 -15.49 -2.44
CA VAL A 311 12.06 -16.88 -1.96
C VAL A 311 10.64 -17.45 -2.01
N ASN A 312 10.47 -18.63 -2.61
CA ASN A 312 9.16 -19.28 -2.71
C ASN A 312 8.59 -19.72 -1.35
N ASP A 313 7.80 -18.86 -0.70
CA ASP A 313 7.12 -19.18 0.57
C ASP A 313 5.61 -18.82 0.59
N ASN A 314 5.17 -17.85 -0.22
CA ASN A 314 3.75 -17.65 -0.49
C ASN A 314 3.17 -18.75 -1.40
N ARG A 315 1.85 -18.74 -1.58
CA ARG A 315 1.14 -19.76 -2.36
C ARG A 315 -0.08 -19.17 -3.05
N PRO A 316 -0.57 -19.76 -4.16
CA PRO A 316 -1.70 -19.18 -4.87
C PRO A 316 -2.99 -19.22 -4.05
N VAL A 317 -3.55 -18.05 -3.74
CA VAL A 317 -4.83 -17.92 -3.02
C VAL A 317 -5.93 -17.52 -4.00
N PHE A 318 -7.01 -18.31 -4.05
CA PHE A 318 -8.19 -17.99 -4.85
C PHE A 318 -8.92 -16.75 -4.33
N GLY A 319 -9.36 -15.88 -5.24
CA GLY A 319 -10.12 -14.68 -4.91
C GLY A 319 -11.54 -14.95 -4.36
N LYS A 320 -12.03 -16.19 -4.48
CA LYS A 320 -13.28 -16.69 -3.88
C LYS A 320 -13.11 -18.18 -3.50
N PRO A 321 -13.74 -18.65 -2.41
CA PRO A 321 -13.75 -20.09 -2.09
C PRO A 321 -14.67 -20.87 -3.03
N ASP A 322 -15.81 -20.27 -3.41
CA ASP A 322 -16.83 -20.86 -4.28
C ASP A 322 -17.03 -20.04 -5.56
N TYR A 323 -17.20 -20.73 -6.68
CA TYR A 323 -17.61 -20.17 -7.96
C TYR A 323 -18.89 -20.87 -8.45
N ARG A 324 -19.77 -20.13 -9.12
CA ARG A 324 -20.98 -20.66 -9.77
C ARG A 324 -21.01 -20.21 -11.22
N PHE A 325 -21.25 -21.15 -12.12
CA PHE A 325 -21.42 -20.91 -13.56
C PHE A 325 -22.70 -21.62 -14.03
N THR A 326 -23.44 -20.98 -14.92
CA THR A 326 -24.72 -21.50 -15.42
C THR A 326 -24.67 -21.50 -16.94
N VAL A 327 -24.92 -22.65 -17.57
CA VAL A 327 -24.81 -22.82 -19.04
C VAL A 327 -26.10 -23.37 -19.62
N THR A 328 -26.75 -22.53 -20.42
CA THR A 328 -27.94 -22.87 -21.20
C THR A 328 -27.58 -23.78 -22.37
N GLY A 329 -28.22 -24.94 -22.47
CA GLY A 329 -28.14 -25.79 -23.65
C GLY A 329 -28.90 -25.22 -24.84
N VAL A 330 -28.66 -25.79 -26.01
CA VAL A 330 -29.34 -25.45 -27.28
C VAL A 330 -30.34 -26.55 -27.62
N LYS A 331 -31.51 -26.21 -28.16
CA LYS A 331 -32.44 -27.21 -28.72
C LYS A 331 -31.90 -27.71 -30.06
N ALA A 332 -31.61 -29.01 -30.14
CA ALA A 332 -31.33 -29.72 -31.38
C ALA A 332 -32.54 -30.59 -31.76
N THR A 333 -33.05 -30.45 -32.98
CA THR A 333 -34.07 -31.37 -33.51
C THR A 333 -33.37 -32.56 -34.15
N THR A 334 -33.55 -33.74 -33.58
CA THR A 334 -33.02 -34.99 -34.13
C THR A 334 -33.63 -35.30 -35.51
N PRO A 335 -32.96 -36.09 -36.38
CA PRO A 335 -33.53 -36.51 -37.67
C PRO A 335 -34.84 -37.31 -37.57
N ALA A 336 -35.20 -37.79 -36.37
CA ALA A 336 -36.47 -38.45 -36.08
C ALA A 336 -37.61 -37.47 -35.70
N GLY A 337 -37.34 -36.16 -35.64
CA GLY A 337 -38.31 -35.12 -35.27
C GLY A 337 -38.40 -34.81 -33.77
N ASN A 338 -37.69 -35.53 -32.91
CA ASN A 338 -37.67 -35.27 -31.47
C ASN A 338 -36.76 -34.08 -31.15
N GLU A 339 -37.23 -33.13 -30.34
CA GLU A 339 -36.38 -32.11 -29.72
C GLU A 339 -35.53 -32.72 -28.58
N THR A 340 -34.23 -32.44 -28.59
CA THR A 340 -33.30 -32.75 -27.49
C THR A 340 -32.53 -31.49 -27.08
N VAL A 341 -32.07 -31.42 -25.83
CA VAL A 341 -31.15 -30.35 -25.40
C VAL A 341 -29.72 -30.87 -25.52
N THR A 342 -28.88 -30.12 -26.20
CA THR A 342 -27.45 -30.42 -26.42
C THR A 342 -26.61 -29.23 -26.00
N TRP A 343 -25.38 -29.46 -25.53
CA TRP A 343 -24.45 -28.39 -25.17
C TRP A 343 -23.25 -28.40 -26.12
N GLU A 344 -22.80 -27.23 -26.55
CA GLU A 344 -21.69 -27.12 -27.51
C GLU A 344 -20.35 -27.47 -26.83
N ARG A 345 -19.55 -28.29 -27.51
CA ARG A 345 -18.22 -28.65 -27.00
C ARG A 345 -17.27 -27.45 -27.12
N PHE A 346 -16.48 -27.24 -26.07
CA PHE A 346 -15.57 -26.11 -25.85
C PHE A 346 -16.25 -24.75 -25.59
N THR A 347 -17.55 -24.71 -25.27
CA THR A 347 -18.16 -23.51 -24.65
C THR A 347 -17.41 -23.14 -23.37
N SER A 348 -17.06 -21.87 -23.22
CA SER A 348 -16.47 -21.33 -21.99
C SER A 348 -17.54 -21.23 -20.90
N LEU A 349 -17.31 -21.93 -19.79
CA LEU A 349 -18.19 -21.95 -18.63
C LEU A 349 -17.96 -20.71 -17.75
N GLY A 350 -16.72 -20.23 -17.70
CA GLY A 350 -16.26 -19.18 -16.83
C GLY A 350 -14.80 -19.37 -16.41
N ARG A 351 -14.33 -18.54 -15.48
CA ARG A 351 -12.92 -18.50 -15.05
C ARG A 351 -12.79 -18.42 -13.53
N VAL A 352 -11.88 -19.22 -12.98
CA VAL A 352 -11.38 -19.07 -11.60
C VAL A 352 -10.09 -18.24 -11.61
N GLU A 353 -9.82 -17.54 -10.51
CA GLU A 353 -8.67 -16.64 -10.39
C GLU A 353 -8.04 -16.80 -9.00
N ALA A 354 -6.78 -17.18 -8.97
CA ALA A 354 -5.92 -17.16 -7.81
C ALA A 354 -4.71 -16.25 -8.07
N LYS A 355 -4.16 -15.70 -6.98
CA LYS A 355 -2.99 -14.82 -7.01
C LYS A 355 -1.95 -15.36 -6.06
N ASP A 356 -0.70 -15.33 -6.50
CA ASP A 356 0.42 -15.46 -5.60
C ASP A 356 0.88 -14.07 -5.14
N ALA A 357 1.44 -13.98 -3.94
CA ALA A 357 2.05 -12.76 -3.44
C ALA A 357 3.47 -12.59 -4.01
N ASP A 358 4.14 -13.70 -4.33
CA ASP A 358 5.47 -13.79 -4.94
C ASP A 358 5.58 -13.19 -6.37
N GLY A 359 4.52 -12.55 -6.87
CA GLY A 359 4.39 -12.11 -8.26
C GLY A 359 4.33 -13.26 -9.28
N ASP A 360 4.19 -14.50 -8.80
CA ASP A 360 4.50 -15.69 -9.57
C ASP A 360 3.37 -16.12 -10.53
N LYS A 361 3.72 -16.92 -11.54
CA LYS A 361 2.75 -17.40 -12.54
C LYS A 361 1.97 -18.58 -11.98
N VAL A 362 0.73 -18.33 -11.61
CA VAL A 362 -0.22 -19.36 -11.17
C VAL A 362 -0.67 -20.23 -12.35
N ALA A 363 -0.61 -21.55 -12.17
CA ALA A 363 -1.24 -22.55 -13.02
C ALA A 363 -2.40 -23.27 -12.29
N TYR A 364 -3.38 -23.74 -13.06
CA TYR A 364 -4.63 -24.31 -12.55
C TYR A 364 -4.86 -25.74 -13.04
N ARG A 365 -5.42 -26.60 -12.19
CA ARG A 365 -5.80 -27.97 -12.55
C ARG A 365 -7.01 -28.46 -11.75
N LEU A 366 -7.82 -29.34 -12.34
CA LEU A 366 -8.87 -30.03 -11.57
C LEU A 366 -8.20 -31.03 -10.60
N THR A 367 -8.65 -31.04 -9.35
CA THR A 367 -8.16 -31.99 -8.33
C THR A 367 -8.52 -33.43 -8.70
N SER A 368 -9.68 -33.62 -9.32
CA SER A 368 -10.16 -34.87 -9.91
C SER A 368 -10.42 -34.69 -11.40
N PRO A 369 -9.92 -35.57 -12.30
CA PRO A 369 -10.24 -35.50 -13.72
C PRO A 369 -11.75 -35.60 -14.00
N SER A 370 -12.23 -34.87 -15.00
CA SER A 370 -13.61 -34.91 -15.47
C SER A 370 -13.66 -35.14 -16.98
N ASN A 371 -14.62 -35.93 -17.45
CA ASN A 371 -14.88 -36.13 -18.87
C ASN A 371 -15.77 -35.00 -19.45
N THR A 372 -16.61 -34.40 -18.61
CA THR A 372 -17.55 -33.33 -18.98
C THR A 372 -16.87 -31.97 -19.04
N VAL A 373 -15.86 -31.70 -18.20
CA VAL A 373 -15.25 -30.37 -18.04
C VAL A 373 -13.73 -30.46 -18.02
N VAL A 374 -13.05 -29.53 -18.68
CA VAL A 374 -11.60 -29.32 -18.60
C VAL A 374 -11.29 -27.89 -18.18
N ILE A 375 -10.10 -27.66 -17.64
CA ILE A 375 -9.60 -26.32 -17.28
C ILE A 375 -8.33 -26.00 -18.08
N VAL A 376 -8.22 -24.75 -18.57
CA VAL A 376 -7.06 -24.23 -19.28
C VAL A 376 -5.98 -23.82 -18.25
N PRO A 377 -4.84 -24.53 -18.15
CA PRO A 377 -3.96 -24.39 -16.99
C PRO A 377 -3.28 -23.03 -16.83
N GLN A 378 -3.23 -22.20 -17.88
CA GLN A 378 -2.59 -20.88 -17.84
C GLN A 378 -3.56 -19.71 -17.64
N THR A 379 -4.88 -19.95 -17.68
CA THR A 379 -5.89 -18.88 -17.57
C THR A 379 -6.94 -19.13 -16.49
N GLY A 380 -7.01 -20.35 -15.93
CA GLY A 380 -8.06 -20.72 -14.98
C GLY A 380 -9.46 -20.84 -15.62
N GLU A 381 -9.54 -20.87 -16.95
CA GLU A 381 -10.79 -20.91 -17.69
C GLU A 381 -11.30 -22.34 -17.86
N LEU A 382 -12.56 -22.59 -17.48
CA LEU A 382 -13.19 -23.89 -17.59
C LEU A 382 -13.98 -23.97 -18.89
N LEU A 383 -13.77 -25.06 -19.65
CA LEU A 383 -14.41 -25.32 -20.93
C LEU A 383 -15.21 -26.63 -20.86
N LEU A 384 -16.35 -26.67 -21.54
CA LEU A 384 -17.09 -27.92 -21.70
C LEU A 384 -16.31 -28.89 -22.62
N ALA A 385 -16.15 -30.14 -22.20
CA ALA A 385 -15.49 -31.19 -22.97
C ALA A 385 -16.44 -32.32 -23.38
N GLY A 386 -17.41 -32.67 -22.54
CA GLY A 386 -18.40 -33.72 -22.79
C GLY A 386 -19.82 -33.23 -22.54
N GLU A 387 -20.80 -34.03 -22.96
CA GLU A 387 -22.19 -33.78 -22.59
C GLU A 387 -22.39 -33.97 -21.06
N PRO A 388 -23.30 -33.22 -20.43
CA PRO A 388 -23.54 -33.32 -18.99
C PRO A 388 -24.53 -34.44 -18.64
N ASP A 389 -24.04 -35.48 -17.97
CA ASP A 389 -24.88 -36.57 -17.42
C ASP A 389 -25.79 -36.13 -16.25
N VAL A 390 -25.55 -34.92 -15.69
CA VAL A 390 -26.18 -34.40 -14.47
C VAL A 390 -26.53 -32.91 -14.62
N PRO A 391 -27.62 -32.41 -13.99
CA PRO A 391 -28.03 -31.00 -14.08
C PRO A 391 -27.15 -30.05 -13.27
N GLU A 392 -26.46 -30.56 -12.24
CA GLU A 392 -25.49 -29.83 -11.42
C GLU A 392 -24.21 -30.65 -11.30
N LEU A 393 -23.06 -30.04 -11.58
CA LEU A 393 -21.74 -30.64 -11.46
C LEU A 393 -20.85 -29.81 -10.54
N PHE A 394 -20.24 -30.45 -9.56
CA PHE A 394 -19.17 -29.85 -8.74
C PHE A 394 -17.80 -30.32 -9.24
N VAL A 395 -16.87 -29.38 -9.41
CA VAL A 395 -15.45 -29.67 -9.62
C VAL A 395 -14.59 -28.80 -8.69
N ASP A 396 -13.59 -29.41 -8.05
CA ASP A 396 -12.64 -28.70 -7.21
C ASP A 396 -11.38 -28.38 -8.02
N VAL A 397 -10.97 -27.11 -8.00
CA VAL A 397 -9.78 -26.62 -8.72
C VAL A 397 -8.65 -26.34 -7.74
N GLU A 398 -7.50 -26.97 -7.97
CA GLU A 398 -6.25 -26.65 -7.28
C GLU A 398 -5.46 -25.64 -8.14
N ALA A 399 -4.93 -24.60 -7.50
CA ALA A 399 -3.95 -23.70 -8.10
C ALA A 399 -2.55 -24.03 -7.57
N HIS A 400 -1.51 -23.83 -8.38
CA HIS A 400 -0.12 -23.96 -7.97
C HIS A 400 0.78 -22.98 -8.72
N ASP A 401 1.95 -22.66 -8.16
CA ASP A 401 2.94 -21.79 -8.81
C ASP A 401 3.62 -22.50 -10.01
N LEU A 402 4.64 -21.87 -10.61
CA LEU A 402 5.52 -22.52 -11.60
C LEU A 402 6.99 -22.61 -11.13
N ARG A 403 7.24 -22.53 -9.83
CA ARG A 403 8.55 -22.64 -9.18
C ARG A 403 8.90 -24.11 -8.86
N THR A 404 10.05 -24.33 -8.25
CA THR A 404 10.53 -25.66 -7.85
C THR A 404 11.32 -25.56 -6.53
N PRO A 405 10.85 -26.19 -5.43
CA PRO A 405 9.59 -26.92 -5.30
C PRO A 405 8.38 -25.99 -5.50
N SER A 406 7.27 -26.57 -6.01
CA SER A 406 6.04 -25.83 -6.28
C SER A 406 5.08 -25.88 -5.10
N LEU A 407 4.57 -24.71 -4.73
CA LEU A 407 3.56 -24.47 -3.71
C LEU A 407 2.17 -24.41 -4.35
N LYS A 408 1.17 -24.80 -3.57
CA LYS A 408 -0.22 -25.04 -3.99
C LYS A 408 -1.18 -24.21 -3.14
N SER A 409 -2.34 -23.89 -3.69
CA SER A 409 -3.47 -23.36 -2.93
C SER A 409 -3.75 -24.25 -1.71
N GLU A 410 -3.82 -23.66 -0.51
CA GLU A 410 -4.10 -24.40 0.73
C GLU A 410 -5.51 -25.03 0.71
N GLN A 411 -6.48 -24.31 0.15
CA GLN A 411 -7.83 -24.77 -0.09
C GLN A 411 -8.11 -24.70 -1.60
N PRO A 412 -8.61 -25.77 -2.25
CA PRO A 412 -9.04 -25.71 -3.64
C PRO A 412 -10.32 -24.87 -3.77
N ALA A 413 -10.48 -24.15 -4.88
CA ALA A 413 -11.72 -23.45 -5.16
C ALA A 413 -12.79 -24.44 -5.66
N ARG A 414 -13.98 -24.39 -5.05
CA ARG A 414 -15.10 -25.24 -5.44
C ARG A 414 -15.93 -24.57 -6.52
N VAL A 415 -16.10 -25.23 -7.65
CA VAL A 415 -16.87 -24.70 -8.79
C VAL A 415 -18.14 -25.53 -8.97
N LEU A 416 -19.30 -24.88 -8.88
CA LEU A 416 -20.59 -25.44 -9.26
C LEU A 416 -20.94 -24.99 -10.69
N ILE A 417 -21.30 -25.95 -11.53
CA ILE A 417 -21.73 -25.75 -12.91
C ILE A 417 -23.17 -26.25 -13.03
N GLU A 418 -24.08 -25.35 -13.40
CA GLU A 418 -25.52 -25.58 -13.55
C GLU A 418 -25.86 -25.71 -15.04
N PHE A 419 -26.39 -26.86 -15.46
CA PHE A 419 -26.79 -27.14 -16.84
C PHE A 419 -28.28 -26.92 -17.02
N VAL A 420 -28.65 -25.84 -17.70
CA VAL A 420 -30.04 -25.36 -17.79
C VAL A 420 -30.60 -25.58 -19.19
N ALA A 421 -31.83 -26.08 -19.28
CA ALA A 421 -32.53 -26.20 -20.56
C ALA A 421 -33.00 -24.81 -21.06
N PRO A 422 -32.97 -24.53 -22.38
CA PRO A 422 -33.43 -23.27 -22.93
C PRO A 422 -34.94 -23.09 -22.73
N ASP A 423 -35.36 -21.90 -22.27
CA ASP A 423 -36.75 -21.63 -21.89
C ASP A 423 -37.75 -21.87 -23.04
N PRO A 424 -38.91 -22.51 -22.76
CA PRO A 424 -39.97 -22.65 -23.73
C PRO A 424 -40.70 -21.33 -23.94
N LEU A 425 -40.65 -20.79 -25.16
CA LEU A 425 -41.42 -19.61 -25.56
C LEU A 425 -42.94 -19.83 -25.33
N PRO A 426 -43.67 -18.85 -24.75
CA PRO A 426 -45.08 -19.01 -24.43
C PRO A 426 -45.95 -19.07 -25.70
N VAL A 427 -46.60 -20.20 -25.94
CA VAL A 427 -47.52 -20.39 -27.06
C VAL A 427 -48.81 -19.60 -26.83
N ILE A 428 -49.06 -18.58 -27.64
CA ILE A 428 -50.29 -17.77 -27.57
C ILE A 428 -51.43 -18.52 -28.28
N VAL A 429 -52.22 -19.28 -27.51
CA VAL A 429 -53.45 -19.91 -28.00
C VAL A 429 -54.64 -18.98 -27.79
N GLN A 430 -55.23 -18.49 -28.88
CA GLN A 430 -56.51 -17.80 -28.85
C GLN A 430 -57.66 -18.83 -28.91
N HIS A 431 -58.63 -18.76 -28.00
CA HIS A 431 -60.07 -18.58 -28.32
C HIS A 431 -60.94 -18.41 -27.04
N MET A 432 -62.21 -18.05 -27.24
CA MET A 432 -63.15 -17.53 -26.22
C MET A 432 -63.92 -18.64 -25.46
N GLY A 433 -64.44 -18.36 -24.25
CA GLY A 433 -65.25 -19.37 -23.54
C GLY A 433 -65.82 -19.09 -22.13
N HIS A 434 -66.32 -17.88 -21.85
CA HIS A 434 -67.22 -17.55 -20.70
C HIS A 434 -66.80 -17.75 -19.23
N GLU A 435 -67.44 -16.94 -18.38
CA GLU A 435 -67.21 -16.75 -16.95
C GLU A 435 -67.70 -17.94 -16.08
N TYR A 436 -67.16 -18.06 -14.86
CA TYR A 436 -67.95 -17.84 -13.63
C TYR A 436 -67.03 -17.47 -12.44
N GLN A 437 -67.62 -16.96 -11.36
CA GLN A 437 -66.93 -16.23 -10.29
C GLN A 437 -66.38 -17.15 -9.18
N HIS A 438 -65.23 -16.82 -8.58
CA HIS A 438 -65.21 -16.19 -7.23
C HIS A 438 -63.82 -15.90 -6.62
N SER A 439 -63.88 -15.15 -5.49
CA SER A 439 -62.84 -14.94 -4.47
C SER A 439 -61.69 -13.98 -4.78
N HIS A 440 -61.86 -12.71 -4.41
CA HIS A 440 -60.74 -11.80 -4.20
C HIS A 440 -59.89 -12.27 -3.00
N ARG A 441 -58.61 -12.60 -3.24
CA ARG A 441 -57.59 -12.61 -2.21
C ARG A 441 -56.60 -11.47 -2.48
N ARG A 442 -56.87 -10.28 -1.93
CA ARG A 442 -55.98 -9.09 -2.02
C ARG A 442 -54.73 -9.27 -1.14
N ASP A 443 -53.89 -10.24 -1.48
CA ASP A 443 -52.52 -10.27 -0.99
C ASP A 443 -51.77 -9.07 -1.57
N LYS A 444 -51.37 -8.14 -0.69
CA LYS A 444 -50.65 -6.91 -1.08
C LYS A 444 -49.21 -7.24 -1.47
N ARG A 445 -49.03 -7.81 -2.66
CA ARG A 445 -47.72 -8.12 -3.24
C ARG A 445 -46.90 -6.83 -3.29
N ARG A 446 -45.92 -6.72 -2.38
CA ARG A 446 -44.99 -5.58 -2.33
C ARG A 446 -44.21 -5.60 -3.63
N VAL A 447 -44.43 -4.62 -4.50
CA VAL A 447 -43.75 -4.53 -5.79
C VAL A 447 -42.26 -4.28 -5.54
N THR A 448 -41.49 -5.36 -5.51
CA THR A 448 -40.05 -5.34 -5.75
C THR A 448 -39.86 -4.83 -7.17
N ARG A 449 -39.44 -3.57 -7.31
CA ARG A 449 -39.09 -2.99 -8.61
C ARG A 449 -38.09 -3.92 -9.28
N ALA A 450 -38.46 -4.49 -10.42
CA ALA A 450 -37.48 -5.11 -11.30
C ALA A 450 -36.48 -4.02 -11.70
N VAL A 451 -35.20 -4.25 -11.43
CA VAL A 451 -34.11 -3.38 -11.86
C VAL A 451 -33.51 -4.03 -13.09
N ARG A 452 -33.74 -3.45 -14.27
CA ARG A 452 -33.07 -3.90 -15.50
C ARG A 452 -31.55 -3.71 -15.34
N PRO A 453 -30.71 -4.57 -15.95
CA PRO A 453 -29.26 -4.40 -15.92
C PRO A 453 -28.81 -3.03 -16.42
N THR A 454 -27.72 -2.51 -15.85
CA THR A 454 -27.11 -1.24 -16.28
C THR A 454 -26.46 -1.41 -17.66
N LYS A 455 -26.99 -0.72 -18.68
CA LYS A 455 -26.45 -0.74 -20.04
C LYS A 455 -25.47 0.42 -20.25
N ARG A 456 -24.17 0.14 -20.33
CA ARG A 456 -23.14 1.10 -20.74
C ARG A 456 -23.05 1.10 -22.27
N ILE A 457 -23.02 2.27 -22.88
CA ILE A 457 -22.89 2.47 -24.33
C ILE A 457 -21.84 3.57 -24.53
N GLU A 458 -20.98 3.42 -25.53
CA GLU A 458 -19.95 4.38 -25.89
C GLU A 458 -20.43 5.16 -27.13
N PHE A 459 -20.27 6.48 -27.11
CA PHE A 459 -20.71 7.41 -28.15
C PHE A 459 -19.57 8.33 -28.56
N THR A 460 -19.66 8.94 -29.74
CA THR A 460 -18.67 9.92 -30.22
C THR A 460 -19.12 11.36 -29.94
N GLU A 461 -18.19 12.32 -30.00
CA GLU A 461 -18.51 13.75 -29.92
C GLU A 461 -19.59 14.16 -30.93
N ALA A 462 -19.48 13.63 -32.16
CA ALA A 462 -20.39 13.90 -33.26
C ALA A 462 -21.81 13.37 -33.03
N ASP A 463 -22.05 12.51 -32.03
CA ASP A 463 -23.39 12.08 -31.64
C ASP A 463 -24.06 13.08 -30.67
N GLY A 464 -23.27 13.73 -29.84
CA GLY A 464 -23.69 14.77 -28.88
C GLY A 464 -23.71 16.19 -29.42
N ASP A 465 -23.22 16.43 -30.64
CA ASP A 465 -23.04 17.77 -31.22
C ASP A 465 -24.36 18.52 -31.52
N THR A 466 -25.46 17.79 -31.75
CA THR A 466 -26.76 18.37 -32.13
C THR A 466 -27.81 18.22 -31.03
N GLU A 467 -28.23 19.34 -30.44
CA GLU A 467 -29.32 19.36 -29.45
C GLU A 467 -30.64 18.82 -30.02
N GLY A 468 -31.38 18.06 -29.21
CA GLY A 468 -32.62 17.40 -29.63
C GLY A 468 -32.45 16.15 -30.51
N ARG A 469 -31.23 15.80 -30.95
CA ARG A 469 -30.95 14.54 -31.67
C ARG A 469 -31.22 13.34 -30.75
N ASN A 470 -31.88 12.31 -31.28
CA ASN A 470 -32.02 11.01 -30.61
C ASN A 470 -30.68 10.26 -30.72
N VAL A 471 -30.08 9.92 -29.59
CA VAL A 471 -28.80 9.20 -29.49
C VAL A 471 -28.98 7.73 -29.08
N PHE A 472 -30.07 7.40 -28.38
CA PHE A 472 -30.31 6.05 -27.90
C PHE A 472 -31.80 5.79 -27.66
N GLN A 473 -32.27 4.58 -27.96
CA GLN A 473 -33.64 4.15 -27.71
C GLN A 473 -33.66 3.10 -26.59
N LEU A 474 -34.37 3.40 -25.51
CA LEU A 474 -34.59 2.45 -24.42
C LEU A 474 -35.46 1.29 -24.89
N GLU A 475 -35.03 0.08 -24.54
CA GLU A 475 -35.73 -1.17 -24.83
C GLU A 475 -36.99 -1.32 -23.96
N LYS A 476 -38.11 -1.58 -24.62
CA LYS A 476 -39.38 -1.97 -23.99
C LYS A 476 -39.48 -3.49 -23.93
N GLU A 477 -39.80 -4.04 -22.76
CA GLU A 477 -40.22 -5.46 -22.65
C GLU A 477 -41.70 -5.60 -23.03
N THR A 478 -42.49 -4.52 -22.92
CA THR A 478 -43.91 -4.46 -23.30
C THR A 478 -44.27 -3.09 -23.88
N ASP A 479 -45.15 -3.05 -24.90
CA ASP A 479 -45.52 -1.82 -25.62
C ASP A 479 -46.09 -0.71 -24.71
N ARG A 480 -46.71 -1.12 -23.59
CA ARG A 480 -47.35 -0.27 -22.57
C ARG A 480 -46.37 0.35 -21.58
N GLU A 481 -45.06 0.11 -21.75
CA GLU A 481 -44.04 0.82 -20.99
C GLU A 481 -43.91 2.27 -21.44
N THR A 482 -43.86 3.14 -20.44
CA THR A 482 -43.54 4.55 -20.55
C THR A 482 -42.31 4.84 -19.69
N PHE A 483 -41.44 5.72 -20.17
CA PHE A 483 -40.20 6.06 -19.48
C PHE A 483 -40.26 7.49 -18.93
N LYS A 484 -39.57 7.73 -17.82
CA LYS A 484 -39.32 9.08 -17.29
C LYS A 484 -37.95 9.14 -16.63
N ILE A 485 -37.12 10.12 -16.99
CA ILE A 485 -35.86 10.36 -16.27
C ILE A 485 -36.17 10.69 -14.79
N ARG A 486 -35.44 10.06 -13.88
CA ARG A 486 -35.72 10.12 -12.43
C ARG A 486 -35.32 11.48 -11.84
N ASP A 487 -34.11 11.88 -12.16
CA ASP A 487 -33.41 13.06 -11.64
C ASP A 487 -32.95 13.87 -12.88
N GLU A 488 -32.94 15.21 -12.83
CA GLU A 488 -32.58 16.00 -14.02
C GLU A 488 -31.11 15.89 -14.39
N ASN A 489 -30.82 15.43 -15.61
CA ASN A 489 -29.47 15.43 -16.18
C ASN A 489 -29.27 16.70 -17.07
N PRO A 490 -28.07 17.33 -17.08
CA PRO A 490 -27.78 18.48 -17.95
C PRO A 490 -27.68 18.13 -19.44
N TRP A 491 -27.22 16.92 -19.76
CA TRP A 491 -26.77 16.50 -21.09
C TRP A 491 -27.81 15.73 -21.89
N VAL A 492 -28.76 15.08 -21.22
CA VAL A 492 -29.79 14.23 -21.86
C VAL A 492 -31.18 14.42 -21.27
N THR A 493 -32.19 14.19 -22.12
CA THR A 493 -33.60 14.03 -21.76
C THR A 493 -34.11 12.66 -22.21
N VAL A 494 -35.19 12.18 -21.60
CA VAL A 494 -35.82 10.89 -21.95
C VAL A 494 -37.31 11.13 -22.21
N GLU A 495 -37.77 10.84 -23.43
CA GLU A 495 -39.17 10.88 -23.82
C GLU A 495 -39.95 9.67 -23.28
N THR A 496 -41.28 9.80 -23.17
CA THR A 496 -42.14 8.73 -22.66
C THR A 496 -42.16 7.48 -23.54
N ASN A 497 -41.80 7.60 -24.82
CA ASN A 497 -41.61 6.48 -25.75
C ASN A 497 -40.28 5.72 -25.55
N GLY A 498 -39.34 6.26 -24.76
CA GLY A 498 -38.02 5.69 -24.49
C GLY A 498 -36.86 6.30 -25.29
N ALA A 499 -37.11 7.27 -26.16
CA ALA A 499 -36.06 7.97 -26.89
C ALA A 499 -35.24 8.87 -25.93
N VAL A 500 -33.92 8.72 -25.97
CA VAL A 500 -32.96 9.54 -25.22
C VAL A 500 -32.39 10.59 -26.18
N ARG A 501 -32.61 11.87 -25.86
CA ARG A 501 -32.16 13.00 -26.68
C ARG A 501 -31.12 13.85 -25.99
N VAL A 502 -30.19 14.41 -26.77
CA VAL A 502 -29.26 15.47 -26.35
C VAL A 502 -30.06 16.67 -25.81
N LYS A 503 -29.78 17.11 -24.57
CA LYS A 503 -30.41 18.28 -23.91
C LYS A 503 -29.54 19.54 -24.03
N LYS A 504 -28.23 19.37 -23.91
CA LYS A 504 -27.17 20.34 -24.17
C LYS A 504 -26.10 19.62 -25.00
N LYS A 505 -25.48 20.29 -25.98
CA LYS A 505 -24.31 19.73 -26.70
C LYS A 505 -23.30 19.14 -25.71
N TRP A 506 -22.80 17.93 -25.97
CA TRP A 506 -21.79 17.30 -25.12
C TRP A 506 -20.43 17.97 -25.33
N ASP A 507 -19.87 18.54 -24.27
CA ASP A 507 -18.57 19.20 -24.26
C ASP A 507 -17.60 18.41 -23.38
N TYR A 508 -16.47 17.99 -23.95
CA TYR A 508 -15.48 17.16 -23.26
C TYR A 508 -14.62 17.90 -22.22
N GLU A 509 -14.70 19.23 -22.14
CA GLU A 509 -14.06 20.03 -21.10
C GLU A 509 -15.01 20.31 -19.92
N GLU A 510 -16.33 20.29 -20.14
CA GLU A 510 -17.34 20.36 -19.06
C GLU A 510 -17.71 19.00 -18.44
N LEU A 511 -17.44 17.88 -19.15
CA LEU A 511 -17.59 16.54 -18.59
C LEU A 511 -16.51 16.26 -17.53
N GLY A 512 -16.88 15.49 -16.49
CA GLY A 512 -15.95 15.09 -15.42
C GLY A 512 -14.78 14.22 -15.91
N PRO A 513 -13.77 13.93 -15.06
CA PRO A 513 -12.53 13.27 -15.47
C PRO A 513 -12.74 11.89 -16.15
N GLU A 514 -13.78 11.16 -15.76
CA GLU A 514 -14.17 9.86 -16.36
C GLU A 514 -14.92 9.97 -17.70
N LYS A 515 -15.32 11.19 -18.09
CA LYS A 515 -16.06 11.51 -19.32
C LYS A 515 -17.38 10.73 -19.52
N THR A 516 -18.07 10.37 -18.43
CA THR A 516 -19.37 9.68 -18.44
C THR A 516 -20.58 10.61 -18.32
N ILE A 517 -21.74 10.14 -18.78
CA ILE A 517 -23.05 10.79 -18.58
C ILE A 517 -23.99 9.78 -17.92
N ASP A 518 -24.02 9.78 -16.60
CA ASP A 518 -24.83 8.85 -15.81
C ASP A 518 -26.23 9.42 -15.52
N PHE A 519 -27.27 8.60 -15.73
CA PHE A 519 -28.66 8.98 -15.44
C PHE A 519 -29.54 7.76 -15.11
N TRP A 520 -30.57 7.99 -14.29
CA TRP A 520 -31.52 6.95 -13.88
C TRP A 520 -32.87 7.16 -14.56
N VAL A 521 -33.51 6.07 -15.00
CA VAL A 521 -34.83 6.10 -15.63
C VAL A 521 -35.82 5.29 -14.80
N ILE A 522 -37.02 5.84 -14.61
CA ILE A 522 -38.19 5.16 -14.06
C ILE A 522 -38.98 4.58 -15.23
N ILE A 523 -39.28 3.28 -15.15
CA ILE A 523 -40.10 2.57 -16.11
C ILE A 523 -41.49 2.39 -15.50
N THR A 524 -42.52 2.91 -16.15
CA THR A 524 -43.93 2.79 -15.75
C THR A 524 -44.71 2.03 -16.80
N ASN A 525 -45.07 0.78 -16.50
CA ASN A 525 -46.00 0.00 -17.32
C ASN A 525 -47.44 0.40 -16.97
N GLN A 526 -48.25 0.77 -17.95
CA GLN A 526 -49.67 1.09 -17.74
C GLN A 526 -50.51 -0.19 -17.57
N GLY A 527 -50.35 -0.79 -16.39
CA GLY A 527 -51.19 -1.86 -15.87
C GLY A 527 -52.61 -1.39 -15.54
N HIS A 528 -53.58 -2.23 -15.86
CA HIS A 528 -55.02 -2.01 -15.77
C HIS A 528 -55.49 -1.48 -14.38
N ASN A 529 -55.97 -0.24 -14.34
CA ASN A 529 -56.89 0.20 -13.29
C ASN A 529 -58.28 -0.39 -13.62
N GLY A 530 -58.62 -1.50 -12.97
CA GLY A 530 -59.99 -1.96 -12.78
C GLY A 530 -60.45 -1.67 -11.35
N GLU A 531 -61.77 -1.59 -11.15
CA GLU A 531 -62.44 -1.19 -9.90
C GLU A 531 -62.21 -2.17 -8.71
#